data_AF-A0A7S1N822-F1
#
_entry.id   AF-A0A7S1N822-F1
#
_cell.length_a   1.000
_cell.length_b   1.000
_cell.length_c   1.000
_cell.angle_alpha   90.00
_cell.angle_beta   90.00
_cell.angle_gamma   90.00
#
_symmetry.space_group_name_H-M   'P 1'
#
loop_
_entity.id
_entity.type
_entity.pdbx_description
1 polymer ?
#
loop_
_entity_poly.entity_id
_entity_poly.type
_entity_poly.pdbx_seq_one_letter_code
_entity_poly.pdbx_strand_id
1 'polypeptide(L)'
;GADRSPAPLHPRPMAGRADAVSLANWQVAPHLRWAFQNCARLMPTAIVSRGGGAESALPPAQVLLRLEDVAYRSDYGQATTVAKTLKDTRTDAFVAVHRGAVVAERYCHGMAPDTLHLTQSVSKALVGALTGCLIEDGLLRLEDRVGDVVPELRDSGYGGATTVEHLLDMCAGAAFDEQYYDERGT
;
A
#
# COMPACT_ATOMS: atom_id res chain seq x y z
N GLY A 1 -20.99 31.50 -10.06
CA GLY A 1 -20.69 30.09 -10.31
C GLY A 1 -19.22 29.97 -10.53
N ALA A 2 -18.50 29.38 -9.58
CA ALA A 2 -17.07 29.13 -9.74
C ALA A 2 -16.91 27.77 -10.43
N ASP A 3 -16.32 27.82 -11.62
CA ASP A 3 -15.83 26.70 -12.40
C ASP A 3 -14.97 25.78 -11.51
N ARG A 4 -15.49 24.60 -11.20
CA ARG A 4 -14.76 23.50 -10.55
C ARG A 4 -14.47 22.45 -11.61
N SER A 5 -13.66 22.82 -12.59
CA SER A 5 -13.00 21.84 -13.44
C SER A 5 -12.25 20.82 -12.54
N PRO A 6 -12.43 19.51 -12.76
CA PRO A 6 -11.75 18.50 -11.95
C PRO A 6 -10.24 18.68 -12.07
N ALA A 7 -9.53 18.65 -10.94
CA ALA A 7 -8.08 18.66 -10.93
C ALA A 7 -7.57 17.47 -11.79
N PRO A 8 -6.51 17.68 -12.60
CA PRO A 8 -5.99 16.62 -13.45
C PRO A 8 -5.56 15.41 -12.60
N LEU A 9 -5.93 14.20 -13.05
CA LEU A 9 -5.62 12.89 -12.44
C LEU A 9 -4.12 12.53 -12.49
N HIS A 10 -3.26 13.50 -12.76
CA HIS A 10 -1.82 13.28 -12.85
C HIS A 10 -1.21 13.54 -11.48
N PRO A 11 -0.52 12.55 -10.88
CA PRO A 11 0.21 12.79 -9.64
C PRO A 11 1.15 13.97 -9.85
N ARG A 12 1.08 14.96 -8.95
CA ARG A 12 1.99 16.12 -9.01
C ARG A 12 3.42 15.61 -8.91
N PRO A 13 4.30 15.90 -9.88
CA PRO A 13 5.66 15.42 -9.84
C PRO A 13 6.43 16.09 -8.72
N MET A 14 7.09 15.28 -7.88
CA MET A 14 8.15 15.75 -7.01
C MET A 14 9.34 16.22 -7.86
N ALA A 15 9.89 17.40 -7.55
CA ALA A 15 11.12 17.88 -8.17
C ALA A 15 12.34 17.07 -7.66
N GLY A 16 13.04 16.35 -8.56
CA GLY A 16 14.34 15.72 -8.28
C GLY A 16 14.58 14.32 -8.89
N ARG A 17 15.82 14.10 -9.36
CA ARG A 17 16.56 12.85 -9.69
C ARG A 17 15.81 11.65 -10.33
N ALA A 18 14.83 11.87 -11.19
CA ALA A 18 14.31 10.80 -12.05
C ALA A 18 15.44 10.05 -12.79
N ASP A 19 16.47 10.78 -13.24
CA ASP A 19 17.57 10.26 -14.05
C ASP A 19 18.50 9.26 -13.32
N ALA A 20 18.40 9.17 -11.98
CA ALA A 20 19.23 8.26 -11.17
C ALA A 20 18.46 7.02 -10.66
N VAL A 21 17.16 6.89 -10.96
CA VAL A 21 16.32 5.77 -10.52
C VAL A 21 16.01 4.86 -11.71
N SER A 22 16.18 3.56 -11.51
CA SER A 22 15.99 2.52 -12.53
C SER A 22 15.28 1.30 -11.93
N LEU A 23 14.80 0.40 -12.79
CA LEU A 23 14.23 -0.89 -12.35
C LEU A 23 15.22 -1.76 -11.54
N ALA A 24 16.52 -1.52 -11.66
CA ALA A 24 17.54 -2.26 -10.92
C ALA A 24 17.76 -1.73 -9.48
N ASN A 25 17.48 -0.46 -9.21
CA ASN A 25 17.86 0.18 -7.93
C ASN A 25 16.70 0.82 -7.16
N TRP A 26 15.47 0.78 -7.70
CA TRP A 26 14.33 1.49 -7.13
C TRP A 26 13.91 1.01 -5.74
N GLN A 27 14.30 -0.18 -5.29
CA GLN A 27 13.93 -0.72 -3.97
C GLN A 27 14.94 -0.39 -2.86
N VAL A 28 16.11 0.15 -3.20
CA VAL A 28 17.19 0.39 -2.24
C VAL A 28 17.41 1.87 -1.96
N ALA A 29 18.00 2.18 -0.80
CA ALA A 29 18.34 3.55 -0.46
C ALA A 29 19.50 4.04 -1.35
N PRO A 30 19.52 5.34 -1.73
CA PRO A 30 18.56 6.40 -1.38
C PRO A 30 17.34 6.48 -2.33
N HIS A 31 17.23 5.62 -3.35
CA HIS A 31 16.27 5.71 -4.45
C HIS A 31 14.83 5.37 -4.04
N LEU A 32 14.65 4.47 -3.08
CA LEU A 32 13.33 3.91 -2.72
C LEU A 32 12.26 4.94 -2.37
N ARG A 33 12.66 6.04 -1.70
CA ARG A 33 11.72 7.08 -1.29
C ARG A 33 11.07 7.76 -2.50
N TRP A 34 11.89 8.12 -3.48
CA TRP A 34 11.37 8.72 -4.70
C TRP A 34 10.56 7.71 -5.51
N ALA A 35 11.06 6.48 -5.62
CA ALA A 35 10.41 5.41 -6.39
C ALA A 35 9.02 5.08 -5.87
N PHE A 36 8.82 4.99 -4.55
CA PHE A 36 7.52 4.63 -3.97
C PHE A 36 6.46 5.71 -4.22
N GLN A 37 6.86 6.98 -4.37
CA GLN A 37 5.95 8.08 -4.70
C GLN A 37 5.78 8.29 -6.22
N ASN A 38 6.57 7.60 -7.06
CA ASN A 38 6.62 7.79 -8.52
C ASN A 38 6.56 6.46 -9.28
N CYS A 39 5.99 5.42 -8.70
CA CYS A 39 6.00 4.05 -9.22
C CYS A 39 5.51 3.96 -10.68
N ALA A 40 4.46 4.71 -11.03
CA ALA A 40 3.91 4.78 -12.40
C ALA A 40 4.87 5.36 -13.46
N ARG A 41 5.98 5.98 -13.04
CA ARG A 41 7.04 6.45 -13.93
C ARG A 41 8.14 5.41 -14.17
N LEU A 42 8.15 4.33 -13.38
CA LEU A 42 9.19 3.30 -13.40
C LEU A 42 8.72 2.00 -14.03
N MET A 43 7.47 1.61 -13.80
CA MET A 43 6.91 0.35 -14.25
C MET A 43 5.53 0.52 -14.86
N PRO A 44 5.07 -0.41 -15.73
CA PRO A 44 3.71 -0.39 -16.25
C PRO A 44 2.69 -0.41 -15.11
N THR A 45 1.75 0.53 -15.16
CA THR A 45 0.68 0.66 -14.15
C THR A 45 -0.67 0.84 -14.81
N ALA A 46 -1.70 0.24 -14.23
CA ALA A 46 -3.10 0.53 -14.56
C ALA A 46 -3.69 1.48 -13.51
N ILE A 47 -4.53 2.42 -13.95
CA ILE A 47 -5.25 3.31 -13.05
C ILE A 47 -6.52 2.60 -12.58
N VAL A 48 -6.65 2.41 -11.26
CA VAL A 48 -7.92 2.03 -10.64
C VAL A 48 -8.70 3.31 -10.38
N SER A 49 -9.76 3.53 -11.17
CA SER A 49 -10.59 4.73 -11.05
C SER A 49 -11.34 4.76 -9.71
N ARG A 50 -11.35 5.92 -9.05
CA ARG A 50 -12.24 6.19 -7.90
C ARG A 50 -13.73 6.34 -8.28
N GLY A 51 -14.06 6.23 -9.57
CA GLY A 51 -15.39 6.49 -10.12
C GLY A 51 -15.71 7.98 -10.25
N GLY A 52 -16.87 8.29 -10.83
CA GLY A 52 -17.38 9.66 -11.00
C GLY A 52 -18.24 10.16 -9.83
N GLY A 53 -18.45 9.34 -8.79
CA GLY A 53 -19.28 9.68 -7.64
C GLY A 53 -18.69 10.80 -6.78
N ALA A 54 -19.54 11.34 -5.90
CA ALA A 54 -19.12 12.29 -4.89
C ALA A 54 -18.11 11.64 -3.92
N GLU A 55 -17.12 12.41 -3.50
CA GLU A 55 -16.15 11.97 -2.49
C GLU A 55 -16.86 11.82 -1.14
N SER A 56 -16.60 10.71 -0.44
CA SER A 56 -16.95 10.55 0.96
C SER A 56 -15.80 11.10 1.80
N ALA A 57 -15.84 12.39 2.08
CA ALA A 57 -14.76 13.06 2.82
C ALA A 57 -14.76 12.66 4.31
N LEU A 58 -13.58 12.38 4.84
CA LEU A 58 -13.38 12.26 6.29
C LEU A 58 -13.21 13.66 6.88
N PRO A 59 -14.11 14.13 7.77
CA PRO A 59 -13.94 15.43 8.39
C PRO A 59 -12.73 15.42 9.35
N PRO A 60 -12.03 16.56 9.50
CA PRO A 60 -11.09 16.71 10.60
C PRO A 60 -11.83 16.69 11.93
N ALA A 61 -11.19 16.16 12.97
CA ALA A 61 -11.67 16.27 14.33
C ALA A 61 -11.67 17.74 14.79
N GLN A 62 -12.54 18.08 15.73
CA GLN A 62 -12.61 19.43 16.31
C GLN A 62 -11.27 19.88 16.91
N VAL A 63 -10.50 18.92 17.45
CA VAL A 63 -9.17 19.14 18.00
C VAL A 63 -8.23 18.12 17.37
N LEU A 64 -7.20 18.63 16.69
CA LEU A 64 -6.14 17.80 16.13
C LEU A 64 -5.07 17.53 17.19
N LEU A 65 -4.60 16.28 17.22
CA LEU A 65 -3.47 15.89 18.05
C LEU A 65 -2.18 16.42 17.42
N ARG A 66 -1.33 16.99 18.27
CA ARG A 66 0.07 17.26 17.91
C ARG A 66 0.87 16.00 18.14
N LEU A 67 1.44 15.44 17.08
CA LEU A 67 2.18 14.16 17.15
C LEU A 67 3.43 14.26 18.05
N GLU A 68 3.95 15.46 18.28
CA GLU A 68 5.00 15.76 19.25
C GLU A 68 4.56 15.54 20.69
N ASP A 69 3.27 15.75 20.98
CA ASP A 69 2.71 15.70 22.33
C ASP A 69 2.20 14.27 22.67
N VAL A 70 2.10 13.39 21.68
CA VAL A 70 1.73 11.97 21.87
C VAL A 70 2.95 11.17 22.29
N ALA A 71 3.23 11.17 23.59
CA ALA A 71 4.34 10.43 24.19
C ALA A 71 3.98 8.97 24.51
N TYR A 72 4.94 8.06 24.32
CA TYR A 72 4.82 6.66 24.68
C TYR A 72 6.19 6.02 24.98
N ARG A 73 6.18 4.79 25.51
CA ARG A 73 7.40 3.98 25.66
C ARG A 73 7.50 2.99 24.51
N SER A 74 8.62 3.00 23.80
CA SER A 74 8.92 1.98 22.79
C SER A 74 9.05 0.59 23.41
N ASP A 75 9.08 -0.44 22.57
CA ASP A 75 9.28 -1.84 23.00
C ASP A 75 10.63 -2.05 23.73
N TYR A 76 11.59 -1.13 23.53
CA TYR A 76 12.87 -1.10 24.24
C TYR A 76 12.84 -0.27 25.53
N GLY A 77 11.66 0.15 26.00
CA GLY A 77 11.47 0.92 27.23
C GLY A 77 11.83 2.42 27.13
N GLN A 78 12.35 2.87 25.99
CA GLN A 78 12.76 4.26 25.77
C GLN A 78 11.55 5.17 25.62
N ALA A 79 11.56 6.31 26.32
CA ALA A 79 10.57 7.37 26.13
C ALA A 79 10.74 8.01 24.75
N THR A 80 9.65 8.12 24.00
CA THR A 80 9.61 8.70 22.66
C THR A 80 8.26 9.36 22.41
N THR A 81 8.08 9.94 21.23
CA THR A 81 6.80 10.51 20.77
C THR A 81 6.47 9.94 19.40
N VAL A 82 5.19 10.00 18.99
CA VAL A 82 4.79 9.56 17.65
C VAL A 82 5.58 10.33 16.58
N ALA A 83 5.70 11.65 16.72
CA ALA A 83 6.49 12.47 15.78
C ALA A 83 7.94 12.00 15.65
N LYS A 84 8.60 11.65 16.76
CA LYS A 84 9.97 11.13 16.74
C LYS A 84 10.04 9.78 16.02
N THR A 85 9.12 8.88 16.31
CA THR A 85 9.07 7.56 15.66
C THR A 85 8.89 7.68 14.15
N LEU A 86 7.93 8.50 13.68
CA LEU A 86 7.72 8.71 12.24
C LEU A 86 8.97 9.28 11.54
N LYS A 87 9.74 10.13 12.23
CA LYS A 87 11.00 10.64 11.72
C LYS A 87 12.06 9.54 11.63
N ASP A 88 12.23 8.76 12.71
CA ASP A 88 13.27 7.73 12.81
C ASP A 88 13.01 6.55 11.86
N THR A 89 11.74 6.20 11.62
CA THR A 89 11.32 5.18 10.65
C THR A 89 11.20 5.73 9.23
N ARG A 90 11.61 6.98 8.99
CA ARG A 90 11.61 7.62 7.67
C ARG A 90 10.23 7.69 7.00
N THR A 91 9.15 7.75 7.77
CA THR A 91 7.77 7.77 7.27
C THR A 91 7.52 8.89 6.27
N ASP A 92 6.87 8.55 5.15
CA ASP A 92 6.45 9.51 4.12
C ASP A 92 5.05 10.09 4.37
N ALA A 93 4.10 9.28 4.84
CA ALA A 93 2.78 9.74 5.28
C ALA A 93 2.25 8.97 6.50
N PHE A 94 1.50 9.67 7.33
CA PHE A 94 0.80 9.12 8.47
C PHE A 94 -0.57 9.81 8.61
N VAL A 95 -1.62 9.01 8.81
CA VAL A 95 -2.98 9.51 9.08
C VAL A 95 -3.57 8.66 10.20
N ALA A 96 -4.13 9.31 11.21
CA ALA A 96 -4.87 8.68 12.30
C ALA A 96 -6.34 9.12 12.26
N VAL A 97 -7.24 8.16 12.24
CA VAL A 97 -8.69 8.36 12.24
C VAL A 97 -9.27 7.79 13.52
N HIS A 98 -10.11 8.55 14.20
CA HIS A 98 -10.82 8.09 15.39
C HIS A 98 -12.28 8.54 15.32
N ARG A 99 -13.21 7.59 15.46
CA ARG A 99 -14.67 7.81 15.39
C ARG A 99 -15.10 8.54 14.11
N GLY A 100 -14.53 8.15 12.97
CA GLY A 100 -14.87 8.70 11.66
C GLY A 100 -14.31 10.09 11.36
N ALA A 101 -13.42 10.63 12.21
CA ALA A 101 -12.76 11.91 11.99
C ALA A 101 -11.24 11.78 12.00
N VAL A 102 -10.56 12.56 11.16
CA VAL A 102 -9.09 12.65 11.14
C VAL A 102 -8.63 13.39 12.40
N VAL A 103 -7.91 12.70 13.29
CA VAL A 103 -7.38 13.30 14.54
C VAL A 103 -5.94 13.76 14.40
N ALA A 104 -5.19 13.23 13.45
CA ALA A 104 -3.86 13.70 13.10
C ALA A 104 -3.47 13.25 11.69
N GLU A 105 -2.71 14.08 10.98
CA GLU A 105 -2.09 13.72 9.72
C GLU A 105 -0.70 14.37 9.61
N ARG A 106 0.22 13.71 8.92
CA ARG A 106 1.55 14.22 8.62
C ARG A 106 2.03 13.65 7.29
N TYR A 107 2.44 14.54 6.39
CA TYR A 107 3.06 14.21 5.12
C TYR A 107 4.47 14.79 5.10
N CYS A 108 5.43 13.98 4.69
CA CYS A 108 6.85 14.27 4.77
C CYS A 108 7.49 14.16 3.38
N HIS A 109 8.72 14.67 3.26
CA HIS A 109 9.57 14.47 2.08
C HIS A 109 8.94 14.89 0.74
N GLY A 110 8.08 15.92 0.79
CA GLY A 110 7.40 16.47 -0.39
C GLY A 110 6.10 15.76 -0.77
N MET A 111 5.68 14.75 -0.01
CA MET A 111 4.38 14.13 -0.15
C MET A 111 3.27 15.12 0.24
N ALA A 112 2.19 15.10 -0.52
CA ALA A 112 0.94 15.82 -0.25
C ALA A 112 -0.21 14.80 -0.06
N PRO A 113 -1.38 15.20 0.47
CA PRO A 113 -2.50 14.29 0.71
C PRO A 113 -2.97 13.49 -0.52
N ASP A 114 -2.78 14.05 -1.71
CA ASP A 114 -3.17 13.48 -3.01
C ASP A 114 -2.02 12.74 -3.73
N THR A 115 -0.85 12.66 -3.10
CA THR A 115 0.29 11.92 -3.67
C THR A 115 0.08 10.42 -3.55
N LEU A 116 0.13 9.71 -4.67
CA LEU A 116 0.09 8.25 -4.67
C LEU A 116 1.38 7.67 -4.09
N HIS A 117 1.25 6.63 -3.28
CA HIS A 117 2.38 5.95 -2.65
C HIS A 117 2.25 4.44 -2.85
N LEU A 118 3.33 3.75 -3.22
CA LEU A 118 3.37 2.31 -3.31
C LEU A 118 3.10 1.70 -1.92
N THR A 119 2.10 0.84 -1.82
CA THR A 119 1.64 0.27 -0.54
C THR A 119 2.21 -1.11 -0.26
N GLN A 120 2.97 -1.68 -1.21
CA GLN A 120 3.51 -3.04 -1.11
C GLN A 120 2.39 -4.06 -0.79
N SER A 121 2.67 -5.02 0.10
CA SER A 121 1.75 -6.09 0.49
C SER A 121 0.44 -5.64 1.14
N VAL A 122 0.25 -4.37 1.50
CA VAL A 122 -1.08 -3.86 1.89
C VAL A 122 -2.12 -4.11 0.78
N SER A 123 -1.69 -4.11 -0.48
CA SER A 123 -2.56 -4.44 -1.63
C SER A 123 -3.19 -5.83 -1.54
N LYS A 124 -2.57 -6.79 -0.84
CA LYS A 124 -3.11 -8.15 -0.68
C LYS A 124 -4.41 -8.15 0.14
N ALA A 125 -4.55 -7.23 1.10
CA ALA A 125 -5.79 -7.09 1.87
C ALA A 125 -6.98 -6.68 0.99
N LEU A 126 -6.73 -5.84 -0.03
CA LEU A 126 -7.77 -5.49 -1.01
C LEU A 126 -8.20 -6.72 -1.84
N VAL A 127 -7.24 -7.52 -2.29
CA VAL A 127 -7.54 -8.78 -2.99
C VAL A 127 -8.34 -9.72 -2.09
N GLY A 128 -7.93 -9.90 -0.83
CA GLY A 128 -8.67 -10.72 0.14
C GLY A 128 -10.10 -10.24 0.37
N ALA A 129 -10.32 -8.92 0.48
CA ALA A 129 -11.67 -8.36 0.61
C ALA A 129 -12.55 -8.63 -0.62
N LEU A 130 -11.98 -8.46 -1.83
CA LEU A 130 -12.69 -8.79 -3.07
C LEU A 130 -13.03 -10.28 -3.17
N THR A 131 -12.11 -11.16 -2.76
CA THR A 131 -12.38 -12.59 -2.65
C THR A 131 -13.54 -12.87 -1.69
N GLY A 132 -13.61 -12.16 -0.56
CA GLY A 132 -14.74 -12.22 0.37
C GLY A 132 -16.08 -11.88 -0.28
N CYS A 133 -16.13 -10.80 -1.09
CA CYS A 133 -17.33 -10.44 -1.86
C CYS A 133 -17.73 -11.54 -2.86
N LEU A 134 -16.78 -12.12 -3.59
CA LEU A 134 -17.06 -13.22 -4.53
C LEU A 134 -17.61 -14.46 -3.83
N ILE A 135 -17.14 -14.75 -2.61
CA ILE A 135 -17.66 -15.85 -1.79
C ILE A 135 -19.09 -15.55 -1.32
N GLU A 136 -19.36 -14.33 -0.87
CA GLU A 136 -20.71 -13.90 -0.48
C GLU A 136 -21.70 -13.99 -1.66
N ASP A 137 -21.27 -13.61 -2.86
CA ASP A 137 -22.04 -13.72 -4.10
C ASP A 137 -22.20 -15.16 -4.61
N GLY A 138 -21.58 -16.15 -3.96
CA GLY A 138 -21.63 -17.56 -4.35
C GLY A 138 -20.85 -17.88 -5.64
N LEU A 139 -19.97 -16.98 -6.07
CA LEU A 139 -19.13 -17.13 -7.27
C LEU A 139 -17.82 -17.87 -6.99
N LEU A 140 -17.45 -18.00 -5.72
CA LEU A 140 -16.26 -18.72 -5.25
C LEU A 140 -16.55 -19.37 -3.90
N ARG A 141 -15.85 -20.46 -3.58
CA ARG A 141 -15.91 -21.11 -2.27
C ARG A 141 -14.51 -21.27 -1.70
N LEU A 142 -14.41 -21.27 -0.37
CA LEU A 142 -13.15 -21.51 0.34
C LEU A 142 -12.54 -22.88 0.00
N GLU A 143 -13.41 -23.88 -0.22
CA GLU A 143 -13.00 -25.26 -0.54
C GLU A 143 -12.65 -25.47 -2.01
N ASP A 144 -12.89 -24.48 -2.88
CA ASP A 144 -12.58 -24.60 -4.30
C ASP A 144 -11.08 -24.79 -4.49
N ARG A 145 -10.71 -25.75 -5.33
CA ARG A 145 -9.30 -25.99 -5.68
C ARG A 145 -8.84 -24.93 -6.65
N VAL A 146 -7.63 -24.41 -6.43
CA VAL A 146 -7.04 -23.36 -7.28
C VAL A 146 -6.95 -23.81 -8.74
N GLY A 147 -6.56 -25.06 -8.99
CA GLY A 147 -6.50 -25.62 -10.35
C GLY A 147 -7.86 -25.80 -11.03
N ASP A 148 -8.97 -25.79 -10.29
CA ASP A 148 -10.31 -25.84 -10.86
C ASP A 148 -10.82 -24.43 -11.21
N VAL A 149 -10.46 -23.43 -10.40
CA VAL A 149 -10.79 -22.02 -10.63
C VAL A 149 -9.91 -21.40 -11.73
N VAL A 150 -8.61 -21.73 -11.74
CA VAL A 150 -7.62 -21.26 -12.70
C VAL A 150 -6.94 -22.47 -13.35
N PRO A 151 -7.49 -23.01 -14.45
CA PRO A 151 -7.02 -24.21 -15.12
C PRO A 151 -5.52 -24.21 -15.46
N GLU A 152 -4.96 -23.04 -15.79
CA GLU A 152 -3.55 -22.86 -16.14
C GLU A 152 -2.60 -23.14 -14.98
N LEU A 153 -3.09 -23.11 -13.73
CA LEU A 153 -2.28 -23.37 -12.54
C LEU A 153 -2.25 -24.85 -12.13
N ARG A 154 -2.98 -25.75 -12.81
CA ARG A 154 -3.07 -27.18 -12.44
C ARG A 154 -1.72 -27.89 -12.32
N ASP A 155 -0.77 -27.55 -13.18
CA ASP A 155 0.57 -28.15 -13.18
C ASP A 155 1.60 -27.32 -12.40
N SER A 156 1.16 -26.30 -11.65
CA SER A 156 2.01 -25.44 -10.83
C SER A 156 2.09 -25.92 -9.37
N GLY A 157 2.95 -25.29 -8.57
CA GLY A 157 2.98 -25.48 -7.11
C GLY A 157 1.66 -25.13 -6.39
N TYR A 158 0.72 -24.46 -7.07
CA TYR A 158 -0.61 -24.15 -6.57
C TYR A 158 -1.70 -25.08 -7.11
N GLY A 159 -1.41 -25.96 -8.07
CA GLY A 159 -2.41 -26.73 -8.80
C GLY A 159 -2.90 -28.00 -8.10
N GLY A 160 -2.20 -28.45 -7.06
CA GLY A 160 -2.52 -29.66 -6.31
C GLY A 160 -3.76 -29.52 -5.42
N ALA A 161 -3.66 -29.97 -4.17
CA ALA A 161 -4.76 -29.88 -3.20
C ALA A 161 -4.94 -28.46 -2.61
N THR A 162 -4.26 -27.44 -3.15
CA THR A 162 -4.37 -26.06 -2.68
C THR A 162 -5.76 -25.52 -2.96
N THR A 163 -6.40 -25.01 -1.91
CA THR A 163 -7.73 -24.41 -1.96
C THR A 163 -7.63 -22.89 -1.93
N VAL A 164 -8.74 -22.21 -2.19
CA VAL A 164 -8.86 -20.76 -1.99
C VAL A 164 -8.53 -20.37 -0.53
N GLU A 165 -9.00 -21.14 0.45
CA GLU A 165 -8.67 -20.94 1.87
C GLU A 165 -7.16 -20.98 2.12
N HIS A 166 -6.46 -22.00 1.59
CA HIS A 166 -5.00 -22.09 1.74
C HIS A 166 -4.27 -20.87 1.15
N LEU A 167 -4.78 -20.25 0.07
CA LEU A 167 -4.20 -19.02 -0.47
C LEU A 167 -4.45 -17.81 0.44
N LEU A 168 -5.67 -17.66 0.96
CA LEU A 168 -6.04 -16.56 1.85
C LEU A 168 -5.26 -16.60 3.18
N ASP A 169 -5.02 -17.81 3.68
CA ASP A 169 -4.28 -18.06 4.92
C ASP A 169 -2.77 -18.19 4.72
N MET A 170 -2.26 -17.95 3.50
CA MET A 170 -0.84 -18.06 3.15
C MET A 170 -0.23 -19.45 3.47
N CYS A 171 -1.04 -20.51 3.38
CA CYS A 171 -0.67 -21.89 3.71
C CYS A 171 -0.51 -22.81 2.48
N ALA A 172 -0.41 -22.25 1.28
CA ALA A 172 -0.33 -23.03 0.03
C ALA A 172 0.99 -23.81 -0.18
N GLY A 173 2.04 -23.51 0.59
CA GLY A 173 3.28 -24.30 0.59
C GLY A 173 4.10 -24.26 -0.71
N ALA A 174 3.92 -23.23 -1.54
CA ALA A 174 4.68 -23.07 -2.78
C ALA A 174 6.17 -22.84 -2.48
N ALA A 175 7.05 -23.57 -3.16
CA ALA A 175 8.50 -23.35 -3.08
C ALA A 175 8.86 -22.04 -3.79
N PHE A 176 9.00 -20.96 -3.03
CA PHE A 176 9.35 -19.63 -3.49
C PHE A 176 10.45 -19.02 -2.60
N ASP A 177 11.47 -18.42 -3.22
CA ASP A 177 12.55 -17.72 -2.52
C ASP A 177 12.23 -16.22 -2.47
N GLU A 178 11.90 -15.71 -1.28
CA GLU A 178 11.47 -14.33 -1.07
C GLU A 178 12.66 -13.40 -0.77
N GLN A 179 13.65 -13.41 -1.67
CA GLN A 179 14.80 -12.50 -1.59
C GLN A 179 14.50 -11.17 -2.28
N TYR A 180 14.27 -10.13 -1.47
CA TYR A 180 14.08 -8.76 -1.95
C TYR A 180 15.39 -8.04 -2.31
N TYR A 181 16.54 -8.59 -1.87
CA TYR A 181 17.86 -8.05 -2.12
C TYR A 181 18.78 -9.19 -2.57
N ASP A 182 19.29 -9.09 -3.79
CA ASP A 182 20.43 -9.90 -4.18
C ASP A 182 21.71 -9.17 -3.73
N GLU A 183 22.40 -9.70 -2.72
CA GLU A 183 23.72 -9.18 -2.33
C GLU A 183 24.82 -9.57 -3.33
N ARG A 184 24.53 -10.39 -4.35
CA ARG A 184 25.52 -10.98 -5.26
C ARG A 184 25.51 -10.45 -6.68
N GLY A 185 24.54 -9.64 -7.09
CA GLY A 185 24.54 -8.97 -8.39
C GLY A 185 24.93 -9.88 -9.54
N THR A 186 24.25 -11.03 -9.70
CA THR A 186 24.42 -11.91 -10.87
C THR A 186 23.26 -11.80 -11.83
#